data_AF-A0AAD9V530-F1
#
_entry.id   AF-A0AAD9V530-F1
#
_cell.length_a   1.000
_cell.length_b   1.000
_cell.length_c   1.000
_cell.angle_alpha   90.00
_cell.angle_beta   90.00
_cell.angle_gamma   90.00
#
_symmetry.space_group_name_H-M   'P 1'
#
loop_
_entity.id
_entity.type
_entity.pdbx_description
1 polymer ?
#
loop_
_entity_poly.entity_id
_entity_poly.type
_entity_poly.pdbx_seq_one_letter_code
_entity_poly.pdbx_strand_id
1 'polypeptide(L)'
;MASGKETRTALVSFVCQRCYQPLRLDISLLSMDGEALAELAGDIDHPLCEECTDTLLDQLDQQLKITDDELKDYNVFFNKLNEKPSVDTDALSKELAELRKEEEELVRQLEEVEKEREKVAEKMEIENERSKQLAIEEKKYWTEYSEYQKELLEYQDEQQSVENQMRYAQVQLDKLKKTNVFNSTFHICFQVEWSEINAAWGQTVLLLHSLARKMNLTFER
;
A
#
# COMPACT_ATOMS: atom_id res chain seq x y z
N MET A 1 49.15 75.18 -3.40
CA MET A 1 49.66 73.88 -2.91
C MET A 1 49.86 73.00 -4.13
N ALA A 2 51.08 72.50 -4.30
CA ALA A 2 51.54 71.80 -5.49
C ALA A 2 50.83 70.46 -5.68
N SER A 3 50.59 70.08 -6.94
CA SER A 3 50.65 68.68 -7.35
C SER A 3 51.03 68.64 -8.83
N GLY A 4 52.33 68.54 -9.09
CA GLY A 4 52.84 68.23 -10.42
C GLY A 4 52.47 66.79 -10.76
N LYS A 5 51.83 66.57 -11.91
CA LYS A 5 51.59 65.23 -12.43
C LYS A 5 52.93 64.68 -12.92
N GLU A 6 53.53 63.78 -12.13
CA GLU A 6 54.60 62.91 -12.58
C GLU A 6 54.08 62.07 -13.76
N THR A 7 54.58 62.35 -14.97
CA THR A 7 54.46 61.45 -16.11
C THR A 7 55.33 60.22 -15.83
N ARG A 8 54.73 59.18 -15.25
CA ARG A 8 55.35 57.87 -15.12
C ARG A 8 55.40 57.19 -16.49
N THR A 9 56.54 57.23 -17.17
CA THR A 9 56.84 56.33 -18.27
C THR A 9 57.04 54.93 -17.70
N ALA A 10 56.01 54.09 -17.79
CA ALA A 10 56.11 52.68 -17.43
C ALA A 10 56.85 51.94 -18.56
N LEU A 11 57.96 51.28 -18.24
CA LEU A 11 58.66 50.40 -19.16
C LEU A 11 57.85 49.10 -19.26
N VAL A 12 56.99 49.00 -20.28
CA VAL A 12 56.14 47.82 -20.47
C VAL A 12 56.98 46.74 -21.15
N SER A 13 57.35 45.71 -20.39
CA SER A 13 57.95 44.50 -20.94
C SER A 13 56.82 43.62 -21.45
N PHE A 14 56.60 43.57 -22.75
CA PHE A 14 55.73 42.57 -23.35
C PHE A 14 56.45 41.22 -23.32
N VAL A 15 55.76 40.21 -22.83
CA VAL A 15 56.31 38.87 -22.62
C VAL A 15 55.57 37.92 -23.54
N CYS A 16 56.24 36.92 -24.10
CA CYS A 16 55.55 35.87 -24.82
C CYS A 16 54.67 35.05 -23.86
N GLN A 17 53.41 34.80 -24.24
CA GLN A 17 52.46 34.05 -23.41
C GLN A 17 52.92 32.61 -23.12
N ARG A 18 53.67 32.01 -24.05
CA ARG A 18 54.01 30.58 -24.02
C ARG A 18 55.34 30.32 -23.33
N CYS A 19 56.36 31.14 -23.58
CA CYS A 19 57.71 30.92 -23.05
C CYS A 19 58.13 31.92 -21.96
N TYR A 20 57.28 32.91 -21.64
CA TYR A 20 57.55 33.96 -20.66
C TYR A 20 58.84 34.76 -20.91
N GLN A 21 59.33 34.79 -22.15
CA GLN A 21 60.51 35.58 -22.54
C GLN A 21 60.10 36.98 -23.02
N PRO A 22 60.92 38.02 -22.76
CA PRO A 22 60.64 39.38 -23.21
C PRO A 22 60.69 39.47 -24.74
N LEU A 23 59.64 40.02 -25.34
CA LEU A 23 59.56 40.24 -26.77
C LEU A 23 60.49 41.38 -27.19
N ARG A 24 61.25 41.17 -28.26
CA ARG A 24 62.02 42.24 -28.90
C ARG A 24 61.06 43.08 -29.74
N LEU A 25 60.58 44.17 -29.15
CA LEU A 25 59.81 45.17 -29.86
C LEU A 25 60.71 46.15 -30.58
N ASP A 26 60.26 46.65 -31.73
CA ASP A 26 60.91 47.76 -32.41
C ASP A 26 60.89 49.01 -31.52
N ILE A 27 61.98 49.79 -31.55
CA ILE A 27 62.25 50.93 -30.66
C ILE A 27 61.13 51.98 -30.74
N SER A 28 60.43 52.04 -31.88
CA SER A 28 59.28 52.91 -32.13
C SER A 28 58.05 52.64 -31.24
N LEU A 29 57.93 51.44 -30.64
CA LEU A 29 56.82 51.07 -29.73
C LEU A 29 57.12 51.36 -28.25
N LEU A 30 58.36 51.72 -27.90
CA LEU A 30 58.73 52.08 -26.52
C LEU A 30 58.34 53.53 -26.13
N SER A 31 57.77 54.32 -27.04
CA SER A 31 57.44 55.73 -26.81
C SER A 31 55.97 56.09 -27.08
N MET A 32 55.02 55.24 -26.66
CA MET A 32 53.59 55.52 -26.81
C MET A 32 52.94 56.01 -25.49
N ASP A 33 51.98 56.92 -25.61
CA ASP A 33 51.23 57.52 -24.49
C ASP A 33 50.37 56.49 -23.75
N GLY A 34 50.20 56.66 -22.43
CA GLY A 34 49.56 55.69 -21.55
C GLY A 34 48.09 55.37 -21.84
N GLU A 35 47.38 56.21 -22.61
CA GLU A 35 46.00 55.97 -23.05
C GLU A 35 45.94 55.01 -24.26
N ALA A 36 46.87 55.12 -25.22
CA ALA A 36 46.95 54.19 -26.37
C ALA A 36 47.38 52.77 -25.94
N LEU A 37 48.18 52.69 -24.88
CA LEU A 37 48.64 51.44 -24.27
C LEU A 37 47.50 50.69 -23.53
N ALA A 38 46.51 51.43 -23.00
CA ALA A 38 45.34 50.85 -22.35
C ALA A 38 44.31 50.29 -23.36
N GLU A 39 44.16 50.92 -24.53
CA GLU A 39 43.31 50.39 -25.61
C GLU A 39 43.93 49.16 -26.29
N LEU A 40 45.25 49.13 -26.48
CA LEU A 40 45.96 47.97 -27.06
C LEU A 40 46.05 46.75 -26.11
N ALA A 41 45.96 46.97 -24.80
CA ALA A 41 45.89 45.91 -23.79
C ALA A 41 44.46 45.39 -23.56
N GLY A 42 43.45 46.02 -24.18
CA GLY A 42 42.04 45.82 -23.86
C GLY A 42 41.40 44.57 -24.49
N ASP A 43 41.77 44.17 -25.70
CA ASP A 43 41.11 43.05 -26.41
C ASP A 43 42.00 42.53 -27.57
N ILE A 44 43.29 42.28 -27.31
CA ILE A 44 44.19 41.66 -28.30
C ILE A 44 44.88 40.45 -27.66
N ASP A 45 44.70 39.28 -28.27
CA ASP A 45 45.37 38.03 -27.90
C ASP A 45 46.87 38.25 -27.71
N HIS A 46 47.36 37.79 -26.55
CA HIS A 46 48.70 38.10 -26.05
C HIS A 46 49.78 37.74 -27.08
N PRO A 47 50.73 38.64 -27.39
CA PRO A 47 51.67 38.43 -28.47
C PRO A 47 52.60 37.26 -28.17
N LEU A 48 52.77 36.40 -29.17
CA LEU A 48 53.72 35.30 -29.14
C LEU A 48 55.05 35.77 -29.76
N CYS A 49 56.19 35.22 -29.30
CA CYS A 49 57.46 35.46 -29.99
C CYS A 49 57.49 34.68 -31.32
N GLU A 50 58.32 35.12 -32.26
CA GLU A 50 58.52 34.51 -33.58
C GLU A 50 58.62 32.97 -33.50
N GLU A 51 59.50 32.44 -32.65
CA GLU A 51 59.68 30.99 -32.42
C GLU A 51 58.43 30.28 -31.87
N CYS A 52 57.65 30.96 -31.00
CA CYS A 52 56.42 30.40 -30.45
C CYS A 52 55.26 30.46 -31.47
N THR A 53 55.21 31.49 -32.31
CA THR A 53 54.29 31.54 -33.47
C THR A 53 54.60 30.44 -34.45
N ASP A 54 55.87 30.23 -34.81
CA ASP A 54 56.27 29.17 -35.74
C ASP A 54 55.90 27.79 -35.19
N THR A 55 56.17 27.53 -33.91
CA THR A 55 55.77 26.28 -33.26
C THR A 55 54.25 26.09 -33.23
N LEU A 56 53.48 27.17 -33.07
CA LEU A 56 52.01 27.12 -33.11
C LEU A 56 51.50 26.90 -34.52
N LEU A 57 52.11 27.52 -35.53
CA LEU A 57 51.77 27.30 -36.94
C LEU A 57 52.07 25.84 -37.33
N ASP A 58 53.22 25.29 -36.94
CA ASP A 58 53.54 23.87 -37.13
C ASP A 58 52.52 22.93 -36.46
N GLN A 59 52.05 23.28 -35.25
CA GLN A 59 51.02 22.52 -34.54
C GLN A 59 49.67 22.61 -35.24
N LEU A 60 49.29 23.78 -35.74
CA LEU A 60 48.06 24.00 -36.50
C LEU A 60 48.11 23.27 -37.85
N ASP A 61 49.24 23.29 -38.55
CA ASP A 61 49.43 22.55 -39.80
C ASP A 61 49.36 21.05 -39.59
N GLN A 62 49.94 20.53 -38.50
CA GLN A 62 49.78 19.12 -38.12
C GLN A 62 48.32 18.77 -37.81
N GLN A 63 47.61 19.63 -37.07
CA GLN A 63 46.18 19.44 -36.79
C GLN A 63 45.35 19.46 -38.08
N LEU A 64 45.59 20.42 -38.97
CA LEU A 64 44.92 20.49 -40.27
C LEU A 64 45.15 19.24 -41.09
N LYS A 65 46.40 18.75 -41.13
CA LYS A 65 46.74 17.52 -41.85
C LYS A 65 46.02 16.29 -41.30
N ILE A 66 45.97 16.14 -39.97
CA ILE A 66 45.22 15.05 -39.33
C ILE A 66 43.74 15.14 -39.71
N THR A 67 43.13 16.32 -39.60
CA THR A 67 41.71 16.51 -39.95
C THR A 67 41.43 16.27 -41.44
N ASP A 68 42.35 16.64 -42.33
CA ASP A 68 42.22 16.42 -43.77
C ASP A 68 42.32 14.92 -44.11
N ASP A 69 43.22 14.20 -43.45
CA ASP A 69 43.33 12.75 -43.61
C ASP A 69 42.12 12.02 -43.02
N GLU A 70 41.59 12.44 -41.87
CA GLU A 70 40.32 11.93 -41.33
C GLU A 70 39.15 12.20 -42.29
N LEU A 71 39.07 13.40 -42.89
CA LEU A 71 38.05 13.72 -43.88
C LEU A 71 38.18 12.87 -45.15
N LYS A 72 39.40 12.56 -45.60
CA LYS A 72 39.62 11.63 -46.72
C LYS A 72 39.12 10.24 -46.37
N ASP A 73 39.43 9.74 -45.17
CA ASP A 73 38.96 8.44 -44.71
C ASP A 73 37.43 8.40 -44.60
N TYR A 74 36.80 9.41 -44.01
CA TYR A 74 35.34 9.54 -43.97
C TYR A 74 34.73 9.58 -45.38
N ASN A 75 35.35 10.31 -46.32
CA ASN A 75 34.89 10.32 -47.71
C ASN A 75 35.02 8.95 -48.37
N VAL A 76 36.09 8.20 -48.10
CA VAL A 76 36.24 6.83 -48.61
C VAL A 76 35.17 5.91 -48.03
N PHE A 77 34.86 5.99 -46.74
CA PHE A 77 33.78 5.21 -46.13
C PHE A 77 32.40 5.62 -46.66
N PHE A 78 32.16 6.92 -46.80
CA PHE A 78 30.93 7.46 -47.38
C PHE A 78 30.74 7.01 -48.82
N ASN A 79 31.79 7.10 -49.64
CA ASN A 79 31.76 6.62 -51.03
C ASN A 79 31.54 5.11 -51.08
N LYS A 80 32.19 4.31 -50.23
CA LYS A 80 31.92 2.85 -50.12
C LYS A 80 30.49 2.54 -49.67
N LEU A 81 29.88 3.37 -48.84
CA LEU A 81 28.48 3.24 -48.40
C LEU A 81 27.49 3.68 -49.48
N ASN A 82 27.84 4.67 -50.30
CA ASN A 82 27.06 5.12 -51.45
C ASN A 82 27.22 4.20 -52.67
N GLU A 83 28.40 3.60 -52.86
CA GLU A 83 28.69 2.56 -53.86
C GLU A 83 28.05 1.22 -53.53
N LYS A 84 27.18 1.15 -52.51
CA LYS A 84 26.48 -0.09 -52.16
C LYS A 84 25.94 -0.75 -53.44
N PRO A 85 26.38 -2.00 -53.74
CA PRO A 85 25.96 -2.72 -54.92
C PRO A 85 24.48 -3.01 -54.77
N SER A 86 23.65 -2.66 -55.76
CA SER A 86 22.22 -3.01 -55.90
C SER A 86 21.65 -3.79 -54.72
N VAL A 87 21.50 -3.15 -53.56
CA VAL A 87 20.64 -3.69 -52.51
C VAL A 87 19.29 -3.67 -53.17
N ASP A 88 18.61 -4.81 -53.21
CA ASP A 88 17.33 -4.95 -53.88
C ASP A 88 16.32 -4.01 -53.17
N THR A 89 16.31 -2.75 -53.59
CA THR A 89 15.49 -1.67 -53.00
C THR A 89 14.02 -2.02 -53.10
N ASP A 90 13.68 -2.87 -54.07
CA ASP A 90 12.36 -3.41 -54.29
C ASP A 90 12.05 -4.52 -53.28
N ALA A 91 13.02 -5.35 -52.87
CA ALA A 91 12.84 -6.29 -51.76
C ALA A 91 12.70 -5.57 -50.41
N LEU A 92 13.56 -4.59 -50.12
CA LEU A 92 13.49 -3.80 -48.88
C LEU A 92 12.21 -2.96 -48.79
N SER A 93 11.73 -2.41 -49.91
CA SER A 93 10.46 -1.65 -49.93
C SER A 93 9.24 -2.55 -49.78
N LYS A 94 9.29 -3.80 -50.28
CA LYS A 94 8.26 -4.81 -50.01
C LYS A 94 8.24 -5.22 -48.54
N GLU A 95 9.40 -5.52 -47.95
CA GLU A 95 9.51 -5.84 -46.52
C GLU A 95 9.00 -4.67 -45.65
N LEU A 96 9.37 -3.42 -45.97
CA LEU A 96 8.83 -2.24 -45.28
C LEU A 96 7.31 -2.11 -45.42
N ALA A 97 6.75 -2.45 -46.58
CA ALA A 97 5.30 -2.42 -46.79
C ALA A 97 4.57 -3.54 -46.03
N GLU A 98 5.19 -4.71 -45.90
CA GLU A 98 4.69 -5.83 -45.09
C GLU A 98 4.71 -5.48 -43.60
N LEU A 99 5.85 -5.01 -43.10
CA LEU A 99 5.99 -4.60 -41.70
C LEU A 99 5.04 -3.46 -41.31
N ARG A 100 4.77 -2.51 -42.21
CA ARG A 100 3.78 -1.44 -41.97
C ARG A 100 2.36 -1.97 -41.84
N LYS A 101 2.00 -3.00 -42.62
CA LYS A 101 0.68 -3.64 -42.50
C LYS A 101 0.57 -4.42 -41.19
N GLU A 102 1.63 -5.10 -40.79
CA GLU A 102 1.70 -5.79 -39.50
C GLU A 102 1.61 -4.80 -38.34
N GLU A 103 2.32 -3.67 -38.42
CA GLU A 103 2.22 -2.58 -37.44
C GLU A 103 0.79 -2.07 -37.31
N GLU A 104 0.11 -1.79 -38.42
CA GLU A 104 -1.27 -1.30 -38.42
C GLU A 104 -2.26 -2.33 -37.84
N GLU A 105 -2.07 -3.61 -38.14
CA GLU A 105 -2.89 -4.69 -37.57
C GLU A 105 -2.64 -4.87 -36.06
N LEU A 106 -1.39 -4.81 -35.62
CA LEU A 106 -1.03 -4.89 -34.20
C LEU A 106 -1.56 -3.69 -33.41
N VAL A 107 -1.50 -2.48 -33.97
CA VAL A 107 -2.09 -1.28 -33.37
C VAL A 107 -3.60 -1.46 -33.20
N ARG A 108 -4.30 -1.99 -34.22
CA ARG A 108 -5.73 -2.28 -34.11
C ARG A 108 -6.05 -3.28 -32.99
N GLN A 109 -5.25 -4.34 -32.86
CA GLN A 109 -5.42 -5.32 -31.79
C GLN A 109 -5.17 -4.72 -30.40
N LEU A 110 -4.16 -3.84 -30.27
CA LEU A 110 -3.91 -3.12 -29.02
C LEU A 110 -5.08 -2.22 -28.64
N GLU A 111 -5.65 -1.47 -29.59
CA GLU A 111 -6.82 -0.62 -29.33
C GLU A 111 -8.05 -1.42 -28.87
N GLU A 112 -8.26 -2.62 -29.43
CA GLU A 112 -9.34 -3.50 -29.01
C GLU A 112 -9.13 -4.00 -27.57
N VAL A 113 -7.93 -4.46 -27.26
CA VAL A 113 -7.58 -4.91 -25.90
C VAL A 113 -7.67 -3.77 -24.89
N GLU A 114 -7.24 -2.55 -25.23
CA GLU A 114 -7.38 -1.39 -24.36
C GLU A 114 -8.84 -1.07 -24.04
N LYS A 115 -9.73 -1.11 -25.04
CA LYS A 115 -11.18 -0.94 -24.84
C LYS A 115 -11.78 -2.04 -23.96
N GLU A 116 -11.33 -3.28 -24.12
CA GLU A 116 -11.76 -4.38 -23.25
C GLU A 116 -11.27 -4.18 -21.80
N ARG A 117 -10.03 -3.75 -21.61
CA ARG A 117 -9.47 -3.46 -20.28
C ARG A 117 -10.26 -2.36 -19.57
N GLU A 118 -10.64 -1.30 -20.28
CA GLU A 118 -11.46 -0.21 -19.72
C GLU A 118 -12.83 -0.72 -19.26
N LYS A 119 -13.52 -1.52 -20.09
CA LYS A 119 -14.80 -2.15 -19.75
C LYS A 119 -14.69 -3.09 -18.54
N VAL A 120 -13.58 -3.83 -18.44
CA VAL A 120 -13.33 -4.73 -17.29
C VAL A 120 -13.06 -3.92 -16.03
N ALA A 121 -12.30 -2.83 -16.12
CA ALA A 121 -12.03 -1.94 -15.00
C ALA A 121 -13.32 -1.33 -14.44
N GLU A 122 -14.21 -0.82 -15.29
CA GLU A 122 -15.51 -0.27 -14.88
C GLU A 122 -16.36 -1.33 -14.13
N LYS A 123 -16.44 -2.56 -14.66
CA LYS A 123 -17.15 -3.66 -14.00
C LYS A 123 -16.54 -4.02 -12.64
N MET A 124 -15.22 -4.00 -12.55
CA MET A 124 -14.50 -4.28 -11.31
C MET A 124 -14.77 -3.23 -10.24
N GLU A 125 -14.86 -1.95 -10.60
CA GLU A 125 -15.22 -0.88 -9.66
C GLU A 125 -16.64 -1.05 -9.12
N ILE A 126 -17.61 -1.39 -9.99
CA ILE A 126 -19.00 -1.64 -9.58
C ILE A 126 -19.08 -2.82 -8.61
N GLU A 127 -18.43 -3.94 -8.93
CA GLU A 127 -18.43 -5.12 -8.04
C GLU A 127 -17.70 -4.86 -6.72
N ASN A 128 -16.60 -4.09 -6.73
CA ASN A 128 -15.91 -3.70 -5.50
C ASN A 128 -16.82 -2.87 -4.60
N GLU A 129 -17.59 -1.93 -5.15
CA GLU A 129 -18.51 -1.12 -4.36
C GLU A 129 -19.66 -1.96 -3.80
N ARG A 130 -20.20 -2.88 -4.61
CA ARG A 130 -21.20 -3.86 -4.16
C ARG A 130 -20.68 -4.75 -3.03
N SER A 131 -19.44 -5.21 -3.12
CA SER A 131 -18.80 -6.00 -2.06
C SER A 131 -18.65 -5.23 -0.76
N LYS A 132 -18.31 -3.93 -0.81
CA LYS A 132 -18.27 -3.08 0.39
C LYS A 132 -19.65 -2.93 1.03
N GLN A 133 -20.69 -2.75 0.21
CA GLN A 133 -22.06 -2.65 0.71
C GLN A 133 -22.49 -3.94 1.41
N LEU A 134 -22.22 -5.10 0.79
CA LEU A 134 -22.48 -6.41 1.39
C LEU A 134 -21.74 -6.58 2.72
N ALA A 135 -20.47 -6.17 2.82
CA ALA A 135 -19.71 -6.26 4.08
C ALA A 135 -20.33 -5.41 5.21
N ILE A 136 -20.92 -4.25 4.88
CA ILE A 136 -21.64 -3.42 5.84
C ILE A 136 -22.92 -4.12 6.31
N GLU A 137 -23.67 -4.72 5.39
CA GLU A 137 -24.88 -5.48 5.71
C GLU A 137 -24.57 -6.71 6.56
N GLU A 138 -23.55 -7.49 6.20
CA GLU A 138 -23.08 -8.63 6.99
C GLU A 138 -22.73 -8.21 8.42
N LYS A 139 -22.05 -7.08 8.60
CA LYS A 139 -21.73 -6.57 9.94
C LYS A 139 -22.98 -6.24 10.76
N LYS A 140 -24.02 -5.69 10.13
CA LYS A 140 -25.31 -5.43 10.79
C LYS A 140 -25.96 -6.74 11.19
N TYR A 141 -26.04 -7.71 10.28
CA TYR A 141 -26.58 -9.04 10.57
C TYR A 141 -25.82 -9.74 11.69
N TRP A 142 -24.49 -9.63 11.74
CA TRP A 142 -23.69 -10.18 12.83
C TRP A 142 -24.00 -9.53 14.18
N THR A 143 -24.29 -8.23 14.19
CA THR A 143 -24.66 -7.50 15.41
C THR A 143 -26.02 -7.99 15.91
N GLU A 144 -27.03 -8.01 15.03
CA GLU A 144 -28.37 -8.52 15.35
C GLU A 144 -28.33 -9.98 15.82
N TYR A 145 -27.54 -10.83 15.15
CA TYR A 145 -27.37 -12.22 15.54
C TYR A 145 -26.77 -12.35 16.95
N SER A 146 -25.80 -11.52 17.29
CA SER A 146 -25.18 -11.52 18.62
C SER A 146 -26.17 -11.08 19.70
N GLU A 147 -27.04 -10.11 19.39
CA GLU A 147 -28.12 -9.68 20.28
C GLU A 147 -29.12 -10.81 20.52
N TYR A 148 -29.60 -11.48 19.46
CA TYR A 148 -30.49 -12.64 19.59
C TYR A 148 -29.86 -13.79 20.37
N GLN A 149 -28.55 -14.04 20.19
CA GLN A 149 -27.85 -15.05 20.99
C GLN A 149 -27.82 -14.69 22.48
N LYS A 150 -27.66 -13.41 22.81
CA LYS A 150 -27.69 -12.95 24.19
C LYS A 150 -29.09 -13.12 24.79
N GLU A 151 -30.14 -12.70 24.09
CA GLU A 151 -31.53 -12.89 24.53
C GLU A 151 -31.86 -14.37 24.76
N LEU A 152 -31.42 -15.25 23.86
CA LEU A 152 -31.59 -16.69 24.03
C LEU A 152 -30.96 -17.21 25.32
N LEU A 153 -29.76 -16.73 25.67
CA LEU A 153 -29.08 -17.12 26.90
C LEU A 153 -29.82 -16.63 28.14
N GLU A 154 -30.31 -15.38 28.12
CA GLU A 154 -31.13 -14.82 29.20
C GLU A 154 -32.40 -15.65 29.43
N TYR A 155 -33.11 -16.03 28.36
CA TYR A 155 -34.29 -16.89 28.47
C TYR A 155 -33.97 -18.30 28.97
N GLN A 156 -32.81 -18.86 28.62
CA GLN A 156 -32.37 -20.15 29.13
C GLN A 156 -32.10 -20.11 30.64
N ASP A 157 -31.45 -19.05 31.13
CA ASP A 157 -31.21 -18.83 32.56
C ASP A 157 -32.53 -18.68 33.33
N GLU A 158 -33.48 -17.91 32.78
CA GLU A 158 -34.82 -17.75 33.34
C GLU A 158 -35.57 -19.09 33.41
N GLN A 159 -35.55 -19.87 32.33
CA GLN A 159 -36.16 -21.20 32.30
C GLN A 159 -35.56 -22.10 33.38
N GLN A 160 -34.24 -22.14 33.51
CA GLN A 160 -33.57 -22.95 34.51
C GLN A 160 -33.93 -22.53 35.95
N SER A 161 -34.07 -21.23 36.19
CA SER A 161 -34.53 -20.69 37.47
C SER A 161 -35.95 -21.16 37.81
N VAL A 162 -36.88 -21.06 36.86
CA VAL A 162 -38.27 -21.51 37.05
C VAL A 162 -38.34 -23.03 37.25
N GLU A 163 -37.57 -23.81 36.49
CA GLU A 163 -37.49 -25.27 36.68
C GLU A 163 -37.00 -25.63 38.09
N ASN A 164 -36.00 -24.90 38.60
CA ASN A 164 -35.52 -25.10 39.97
C ASN A 164 -36.60 -24.78 41.02
N GLN A 165 -37.37 -23.71 40.82
CA GLN A 165 -38.50 -23.38 41.69
C GLN A 165 -39.60 -24.44 41.64
N MET A 166 -39.94 -24.93 40.45
CA MET A 166 -40.91 -26.00 40.25
C MET A 166 -40.46 -27.28 40.94
N ARG A 167 -39.19 -27.66 40.81
CA ARG A 167 -38.60 -28.83 41.49
C ARG A 167 -38.68 -28.67 43.00
N TYR A 168 -38.34 -27.49 43.53
CA TYR A 168 -38.47 -27.20 44.96
C TYR A 168 -39.92 -27.35 45.44
N ALA A 169 -40.88 -26.74 44.75
CA ALA A 169 -42.30 -26.81 45.10
C ALA A 169 -42.83 -28.25 45.05
N GLN A 170 -42.44 -29.03 44.05
CA GLN A 170 -42.77 -30.46 43.97
C GLN A 170 -42.25 -31.24 45.17
N VAL A 171 -40.98 -31.04 45.56
CA VAL A 171 -40.40 -31.69 46.74
C VAL A 171 -41.15 -31.31 48.01
N GLN A 172 -41.56 -30.04 48.17
CA GLN A 172 -42.35 -29.63 49.33
C GLN A 172 -43.74 -30.25 49.33
N LEU A 173 -44.39 -30.33 48.16
CA LEU A 173 -45.68 -30.99 48.01
C LEU A 173 -45.58 -32.48 48.36
N ASP A 174 -44.53 -33.16 47.91
CA ASP A 174 -44.28 -34.57 48.25
C ASP A 174 -44.03 -34.77 49.75
N LYS A 175 -43.32 -33.84 50.39
CA LYS A 175 -43.19 -33.83 51.86
C LYS A 175 -44.55 -33.69 52.52
N LEU A 176 -45.37 -32.71 52.13
CA LEU A 176 -46.71 -32.49 52.69
C LEU A 176 -47.65 -33.69 52.49
N LYS A 177 -47.58 -34.36 51.34
CA LYS A 177 -48.31 -35.61 51.09
C LYS A 177 -47.88 -36.72 52.04
N LYS A 178 -46.58 -36.89 52.27
CA LYS A 178 -46.03 -37.90 53.17
C LYS A 178 -46.35 -37.59 54.64
N THR A 179 -46.27 -36.32 55.04
CA THR A 179 -46.59 -35.84 56.39
C THR A 179 -48.08 -35.61 56.62
N ASN A 180 -48.96 -36.24 55.84
CA ASN A 180 -50.38 -36.24 56.16
C ASN A 180 -50.54 -36.74 57.60
N VAL A 181 -51.08 -35.90 58.48
CA VAL A 181 -51.23 -36.17 59.92
C VAL A 181 -51.89 -37.52 60.16
N PHE A 182 -52.78 -37.96 59.29
CA PHE A 182 -53.38 -39.29 59.38
C PHE A 182 -52.38 -40.42 59.13
N ASN A 183 -51.49 -40.26 58.14
CA ASN A 183 -50.44 -41.23 57.86
C ASN A 183 -49.34 -41.24 58.92
N SER A 184 -49.06 -40.10 59.58
CA SER A 184 -48.02 -40.00 60.62
C SER A 184 -48.50 -40.36 62.03
N THR A 185 -49.79 -40.16 62.34
CA THR A 185 -50.34 -40.46 63.67
C THR A 185 -50.92 -41.88 63.75
N PHE A 186 -51.44 -42.42 62.64
CA PHE A 186 -52.10 -43.73 62.60
C PHE A 186 -51.38 -44.68 61.64
N HIS A 187 -50.19 -45.14 62.02
CA HIS A 187 -49.45 -46.17 61.29
C HIS A 187 -50.03 -47.55 61.56
N ILE A 188 -50.88 -48.06 60.68
CA ILE A 188 -51.40 -49.44 60.77
C ILE A 188 -50.51 -50.33 59.88
N CYS A 189 -49.55 -51.02 60.50
CA CYS A 189 -48.70 -52.00 59.81
C CYS A 189 -49.33 -53.39 59.84
N PHE A 190 -49.12 -54.20 58.81
CA PHE A 190 -49.75 -55.53 58.64
C PHE A 190 -49.00 -56.69 59.32
N GLN A 191 -47.88 -56.43 60.00
CA GLN A 191 -47.13 -57.44 60.75
C GLN A 191 -46.86 -56.93 62.16
N VAL A 192 -47.62 -57.43 63.12
CA VAL A 192 -47.62 -56.95 64.52
C VAL A 192 -47.95 -58.14 65.44
N GLU A 193 -47.29 -58.19 66.60
CA GLU A 193 -47.49 -59.20 67.64
C GLU A 193 -48.90 -59.09 68.25
N TRP A 194 -49.45 -60.13 68.88
CA TRP A 194 -50.87 -60.16 69.31
C TRP A 194 -51.25 -58.99 70.24
N SER A 195 -50.32 -58.51 71.06
CA SER A 195 -50.49 -57.32 71.94
C SER A 195 -50.68 -56.02 71.15
N GLU A 196 -50.10 -55.94 69.96
CA GLU A 196 -50.12 -54.77 69.08
C GLU A 196 -51.40 -54.72 68.21
N ILE A 197 -52.11 -55.85 68.07
CA ILE A 197 -53.43 -55.92 67.39
C ILE A 197 -54.44 -55.03 68.13
N ASN A 198 -54.57 -55.17 69.45
CA ASN A 198 -55.53 -54.36 70.23
C ASN A 198 -55.19 -52.87 70.18
N ALA A 199 -53.90 -52.52 70.16
CA ALA A 199 -53.46 -51.14 69.95
C ALA A 199 -53.86 -50.64 68.55
N ALA A 200 -53.71 -51.46 67.51
CA ALA A 200 -54.13 -51.12 66.15
C ALA A 200 -55.65 -50.90 66.05
N TRP A 201 -56.48 -51.71 66.71
CA TRP A 201 -57.94 -51.48 66.79
C TRP A 201 -58.31 -50.21 67.56
N GLY A 202 -57.55 -49.85 68.60
CA GLY A 202 -57.71 -48.55 69.27
C GLY A 202 -57.40 -47.38 68.34
N GLN A 203 -56.32 -47.48 67.57
CA GLN A 203 -55.92 -46.48 66.59
C GLN A 203 -56.91 -46.35 65.42
N THR A 204 -57.49 -47.45 64.92
CA THR A 204 -58.51 -47.40 63.86
C THR A 204 -59.80 -46.72 64.33
N VAL A 205 -60.25 -47.00 65.56
CA VAL A 205 -61.43 -46.36 66.15
C VAL A 205 -61.18 -44.86 66.37
N LEU A 206 -60.00 -44.48 66.87
CA LEU A 206 -59.62 -43.07 67.05
C LEU A 206 -59.52 -42.32 65.71
N LEU A 207 -59.00 -42.97 64.66
CA LEU A 207 -58.96 -42.44 63.31
C LEU A 207 -60.37 -42.23 62.76
N LEU A 208 -61.24 -43.24 62.87
CA LEU A 208 -62.63 -43.17 62.41
C LEU A 208 -63.42 -42.08 63.14
N HIS A 209 -63.25 -41.96 64.46
CA HIS A 209 -63.87 -40.91 65.26
C HIS A 209 -63.38 -39.52 64.84
N SER A 210 -62.06 -39.36 64.68
CA SER A 210 -61.44 -38.10 64.24
C SER A 210 -61.92 -37.68 62.84
N LEU A 211 -62.05 -38.63 61.92
CA LEU A 211 -62.57 -38.39 60.56
C LEU A 211 -64.04 -38.01 60.57
N ALA A 212 -64.87 -38.73 61.33
CA ALA A 212 -66.30 -38.42 61.45
C ALA A 212 -66.52 -37.02 62.05
N ARG A 213 -65.76 -36.66 63.09
CA ARG A 213 -65.79 -35.31 63.66
C ARG A 213 -65.33 -34.25 62.66
N LYS A 214 -64.32 -34.52 61.84
CA LYS A 214 -63.83 -33.58 60.82
C LYS A 214 -64.82 -33.40 59.65
N MET A 215 -65.55 -34.45 59.29
CA MET A 215 -66.54 -34.44 58.21
C MET A 215 -67.97 -34.13 58.71
N ASN A 216 -68.14 -33.83 60.01
CA ASN A 216 -69.43 -33.60 60.66
C ASN A 216 -70.45 -34.74 60.45
N LEU A 217 -69.99 -35.99 60.50
CA LEU A 217 -70.84 -37.17 60.38
C LEU A 217 -71.28 -37.64 61.78
N THR A 218 -72.57 -37.95 61.94
CA THR A 218 -73.13 -38.56 63.15
C THR A 218 -73.38 -40.05 62.90
N PHE A 219 -72.83 -40.91 63.76
CA PHE A 219 -73.11 -42.34 63.69
C PHE A 219 -74.40 -42.64 64.46
N GLU A 220 -75.38 -43.26 63.80
CA GLU A 220 -76.52 -43.90 64.45
C GLU A 220 -76.15 -45.35 64.78
N ARG A 221 -76.72 -45.88 65.88
CA ARG A 221 -76.43 -47.21 66.40
C ARG A 221 -77.23 -48.28 65.66
#